data_AF-A0A081KCJ4-F1
#
_entry.id   AF-A0A081KCJ4-F1
#
_cell.length_a   1.000
_cell.length_b   1.000
_cell.length_c   1.000
_cell.angle_alpha   90.00
_cell.angle_beta   90.00
_cell.angle_gamma   90.00
#
_symmetry.space_group_name_H-M   'P 1'
#
loop_
_entity.id
_entity.type
_entity.pdbx_description
1 polymer ?
#
loop_
_entity_poly.entity_id
_entity_poly.type
_entity_poly.pdbx_seq_one_letter_code
_entity_poly.pdbx_strand_id
1 'polypeptide(L)'
;MLSFFWSLIMKKPLILLSGVLMSAGVLAVGALPPKYQNINDVKAMLEVVESNDLMASGLQSINLDEYVVYFRDECRAFFRRESSREGQPHGSLGPVAPLVLDHIECGPQTP
;
A
#
# COMPACT_ATOMS: atom_id res chain seq x y z
N MET A 1 -2.61 21.33 82.54
CA MET A 1 -2.77 22.04 81.25
C MET A 1 -1.68 21.50 80.33
N LEU A 2 -1.86 20.85 79.20
CA LEU A 2 -3.01 20.50 78.37
C LEU A 2 -2.84 19.06 77.89
N SER A 3 -3.93 18.29 77.97
CA SER A 3 -4.22 17.14 77.13
C SER A 3 -4.36 17.55 75.66
N PHE A 4 -4.12 16.64 74.72
CA PHE A 4 -5.14 16.14 73.77
C PHE A 4 -4.49 15.52 72.51
N PHE A 5 -4.65 14.19 72.40
CA PHE A 5 -5.01 13.44 71.20
C PHE A 5 -4.03 13.38 70.01
N TRP A 6 -3.32 12.25 69.99
CA TRP A 6 -3.24 11.31 68.86
C TRP A 6 -4.32 11.58 67.78
N SER A 7 -3.93 12.10 66.63
CA SER A 7 -4.83 12.22 65.46
C SER A 7 -4.24 11.47 64.28
N LEU A 8 -4.91 10.35 64.02
CA LEU A 8 -4.96 9.50 62.84
C LEU A 8 -4.10 9.89 61.62
N ILE A 9 -3.15 9.00 61.36
CA ILE A 9 -2.79 8.48 60.04
C ILE A 9 -4.06 8.18 59.21
N MET A 10 -3.98 8.43 57.88
CA MET A 10 -4.95 8.18 56.80
C MET A 10 -5.85 9.35 56.38
N LYS A 11 -5.27 10.31 55.65
CA LYS A 11 -5.98 11.00 54.57
C LYS A 11 -5.84 10.15 53.29
N LYS A 12 -6.98 9.64 52.84
CA LYS A 12 -7.24 8.74 51.70
C LYS A 12 -6.57 9.22 50.40
N PRO A 13 -5.78 8.39 49.69
CA PRO A 13 -5.48 8.60 48.28
C PRO A 13 -6.49 7.78 47.47
N LEU A 14 -7.72 8.28 47.37
CA LEU A 14 -8.68 7.79 46.40
C LEU A 14 -8.78 8.88 45.33
N ILE A 15 -8.78 8.48 44.06
CA ILE A 15 -8.82 9.31 42.83
C ILE A 15 -7.43 9.54 42.20
N LEU A 16 -6.82 8.46 41.70
CA LEU A 16 -5.93 8.50 40.53
C LEU A 16 -6.06 7.17 39.78
N LEU A 17 -7.21 6.93 39.15
CA LEU A 17 -7.45 5.72 38.33
C LEU A 17 -8.46 6.01 37.20
N SER A 18 -8.37 7.20 36.61
CA SER A 18 -9.15 7.57 35.42
C SER A 18 -8.27 8.42 34.51
N GLY A 19 -7.34 7.79 33.78
CA GLY A 19 -6.44 8.54 32.89
C GLY A 19 -5.57 7.72 31.96
N VAL A 20 -5.87 6.44 31.71
CA VAL A 20 -5.05 5.59 30.81
C VAL A 20 -5.95 4.71 29.95
N LEU A 21 -6.91 5.29 29.23
CA LEU A 21 -7.74 4.52 28.30
C LEU A 21 -8.10 5.31 27.03
N MET A 22 -7.17 6.10 26.47
CA MET A 22 -7.37 6.75 25.16
C MET A 22 -6.06 7.01 24.41
N SER A 23 -5.31 5.97 24.06
CA SER A 23 -4.16 6.14 23.14
C SER A 23 -3.86 4.97 22.22
N ALA A 24 -4.68 3.91 22.17
CA ALA A 24 -4.51 2.82 21.22
C ALA A 24 -5.50 2.92 20.04
N GLY A 25 -5.51 4.06 19.36
CA GLY A 25 -6.08 4.14 18.01
C GLY A 25 -5.13 3.45 17.04
N VAL A 26 -5.23 2.12 16.93
CA VAL A 26 -4.47 1.35 15.95
C VAL A 26 -4.90 1.82 14.57
N LEU A 27 -4.01 2.54 13.89
CA LEU A 27 -4.15 2.83 12.46
C LEU A 27 -4.04 1.49 11.72
N ALA A 28 -5.17 0.81 11.58
CA ALA A 28 -5.29 -0.35 10.70
C ALA A 28 -5.16 0.14 9.26
N VAL A 29 -3.93 0.20 8.77
CA VAL A 29 -3.66 0.33 7.33
C VAL A 29 -4.08 -1.00 6.72
N GLY A 30 -5.23 -1.00 6.06
CA GLY A 30 -5.77 -2.19 5.40
C GLY A 30 -5.14 -2.37 4.03
N ALA A 31 -4.70 -3.60 3.74
CA ALA A 31 -4.43 -4.01 2.38
C ALA A 31 -5.72 -3.87 1.56
N LEU A 32 -5.63 -3.26 0.36
CA LEU A 32 -6.78 -3.15 -0.54
C LEU A 32 -7.27 -4.55 -0.93
N PRO A 33 -8.60 -4.79 -0.96
CA PRO A 33 -9.11 -6.04 -1.48
C PRO A 33 -8.64 -6.26 -2.93
N PRO A 34 -8.40 -7.51 -3.37
CA PRO A 34 -7.78 -7.82 -4.66
C PRO A 34 -8.45 -7.12 -5.86
N LYS A 35 -9.79 -7.02 -5.84
CA LYS A 35 -10.56 -6.30 -6.86
C LYS A 35 -10.09 -4.86 -7.07
N TYR A 36 -9.82 -4.12 -6.00
CA TYR A 36 -9.43 -2.71 -6.11
C TYR A 36 -7.99 -2.57 -6.58
N GLN A 37 -7.11 -3.48 -6.18
CA GLN A 37 -5.73 -3.49 -6.64
C GLN A 37 -5.66 -3.75 -8.16
N ASN A 38 -6.34 -4.80 -8.64
CA ASN A 38 -6.35 -5.12 -10.07
C ASN A 38 -6.91 -3.98 -10.93
N ILE A 39 -7.94 -3.28 -10.45
CA ILE A 39 -8.48 -2.10 -11.16
C ILE A 39 -7.44 -0.98 -11.21
N ASN A 40 -6.74 -0.71 -10.11
CA ASN A 40 -5.69 0.31 -10.08
C ASN A 40 -4.52 -0.07 -11.01
N ASP A 41 -4.18 -1.35 -11.08
CA ASP A 41 -3.13 -1.86 -11.94
C ASP A 41 -3.46 -1.69 -13.43
N VAL A 42 -4.68 -2.07 -13.84
CA VAL A 42 -5.16 -1.84 -15.22
C VAL A 42 -5.10 -0.35 -15.56
N LYS A 43 -5.54 0.52 -14.65
CA LYS A 43 -5.54 1.97 -14.87
C LYS A 43 -4.13 2.50 -15.09
N ALA A 44 -3.16 2.07 -14.28
CA ALA A 44 -1.77 2.46 -14.44
C ALA A 44 -1.17 1.98 -15.78
N MET A 45 -1.48 0.74 -16.19
CA MET A 45 -1.07 0.23 -17.49
C MET A 45 -1.71 1.03 -18.63
N LEU A 46 -3.00 1.37 -18.51
CA LEU A 46 -3.73 2.13 -19.52
C LEU A 46 -3.22 3.56 -19.65
N GLU A 47 -2.83 4.22 -18.56
CA GLU A 47 -2.22 5.56 -18.59
C GLU A 47 -0.93 5.59 -19.43
N VAL A 48 -0.12 4.54 -19.34
CA VAL A 48 1.08 4.38 -20.19
C VAL A 48 0.70 4.12 -21.65
N VAL A 49 -0.34 3.33 -21.89
CA VAL A 49 -0.84 3.10 -23.25
C VAL A 49 -1.35 4.40 -23.88
N GLU A 50 -2.15 5.19 -23.16
CA GLU A 50 -2.72 6.45 -23.62
C GLU A 50 -1.65 7.51 -23.91
N SER A 51 -0.55 7.51 -23.15
CA SER A 51 0.57 8.45 -23.33
C SER A 51 1.58 8.03 -24.40
N ASN A 52 1.45 6.82 -24.99
CA ASN A 52 2.33 6.31 -26.03
C ASN A 52 1.55 5.97 -27.31
N ASP A 53 1.68 6.81 -28.33
CA ASP A 53 0.97 6.66 -29.61
C ASP A 53 1.14 5.28 -30.27
N LEU A 54 2.32 4.64 -30.13
CA LEU A 54 2.57 3.32 -30.70
C LEU A 54 1.81 2.22 -29.96
N MET A 55 1.68 2.34 -28.64
CA MET A 55 0.87 1.42 -27.84
C MET A 55 -0.62 1.69 -28.06
N ALA A 56 -1.06 2.95 -28.04
CA ALA A 56 -2.45 3.32 -28.25
C ALA A 56 -2.99 2.86 -29.61
N SER A 57 -2.23 3.08 -30.68
CA SER A 57 -2.61 2.66 -32.04
C SER A 57 -2.50 1.16 -32.28
N GLY A 58 -1.72 0.46 -31.46
CA GLY A 58 -1.36 -0.94 -31.66
C GLY A 58 -1.85 -1.89 -30.58
N LEU A 59 -2.63 -1.44 -29.60
CA LEU A 59 -3.01 -2.25 -28.44
C LEU A 59 -3.71 -3.56 -28.86
N GLN A 60 -3.18 -4.69 -28.41
CA GLN A 60 -3.74 -6.02 -28.70
C GLN A 60 -4.36 -6.64 -27.45
N SER A 61 -3.63 -6.65 -26.34
CA SER A 61 -4.12 -7.17 -25.06
C SER A 61 -3.34 -6.63 -23.86
N ILE A 62 -3.94 -6.76 -22.68
CA ILE A 62 -3.34 -6.42 -21.39
C ILE A 62 -3.43 -7.68 -20.53
N ASN A 63 -2.29 -8.23 -20.12
CA ASN A 63 -2.19 -9.34 -19.19
C ASN A 63 -1.80 -8.81 -17.80
N LEU A 64 -2.75 -8.86 -16.86
CA LEU A 64 -2.53 -8.42 -15.48
C LEU A 64 -1.76 -9.41 -14.62
N ASP A 65 -1.77 -10.69 -14.94
CA ASP A 65 -1.06 -11.70 -14.15
C ASP A 65 0.44 -11.61 -14.40
N GLU A 66 0.83 -11.25 -15.62
CA GLU A 66 2.23 -11.07 -16.03
C GLU A 66 2.67 -9.59 -16.03
N TYR A 67 1.74 -8.66 -15.83
CA TYR A 67 1.96 -7.21 -15.99
C TYR A 67 2.54 -6.85 -17.36
N VAL A 68 1.96 -7.40 -18.43
CA VAL A 68 2.41 -7.20 -19.81
C VAL A 68 1.32 -6.55 -20.65
N VAL A 69 1.66 -5.51 -21.41
CA VAL A 69 0.83 -5.02 -22.51
C VAL A 69 1.40 -5.54 -23.83
N TYR A 70 0.56 -6.22 -24.60
CA TYR A 70 0.87 -6.65 -25.95
C TYR A 70 0.34 -5.60 -26.92
N PHE A 71 1.20 -5.08 -27.78
CA PHE A 71 0.85 -4.03 -28.73
C PHE A 71 1.69 -4.16 -29.99
N ARG A 72 1.08 -3.99 -31.17
CA ARG A 72 1.70 -4.24 -32.48
C ARG A 72 2.26 -5.67 -32.60
N ASP A 73 2.43 -6.14 -33.83
CA ASP A 73 2.94 -7.49 -34.04
C ASP A 73 4.32 -7.63 -33.40
N GLU A 74 4.42 -8.55 -32.43
CA GLU A 74 5.64 -8.93 -31.72
C GLU A 74 6.22 -7.93 -30.70
N CYS A 75 5.50 -6.88 -30.28
CA CYS A 75 5.95 -6.04 -29.16
C CYS A 75 5.20 -6.29 -27.84
N ARG A 76 5.96 -6.21 -26.74
CA ARG A 76 5.53 -6.40 -25.37
C ARG A 76 6.10 -5.29 -24.50
N ALA A 77 5.26 -4.66 -23.69
CA ALA A 77 5.66 -3.71 -22.67
C ALA A 77 5.50 -4.36 -21.31
N PHE A 78 6.62 -4.51 -20.60
CA PHE A 78 6.66 -5.12 -19.28
C PHE A 78 6.55 -4.04 -18.21
N PHE A 79 5.67 -4.28 -17.25
CA PHE A 79 5.44 -3.41 -16.12
C PHE A 79 5.94 -4.08 -14.85
N ARG A 80 6.43 -3.28 -13.92
CA ARG A 80 6.81 -3.74 -12.59
C ARG A 80 6.21 -2.85 -11.54
N ARG A 81 6.14 -3.36 -10.32
CA ARG A 81 5.87 -2.52 -9.17
C ARG A 81 7.00 -1.52 -9.05
N GLU A 82 6.65 -0.24 -8.97
CA GLU A 82 7.57 0.76 -8.48
C GLU A 82 8.07 0.24 -7.14
N SER A 83 9.37 -0.05 -7.03
CA SER A 83 9.92 -0.66 -5.83
C SER A 83 9.49 0.23 -4.67
N SER A 84 8.59 -0.28 -3.81
CA SER A 84 8.28 0.37 -2.55
C SER A 84 9.63 0.64 -1.92
N ARG A 85 9.98 1.92 -1.80
CA ARG A 85 11.27 2.42 -1.30
C ARG A 85 12.00 1.36 -0.49
N GLU A 86 13.21 0.98 -0.90
CA GLU A 86 14.14 0.19 -0.08
C GLU A 86 14.03 0.67 1.37
N GLY A 87 13.34 -0.10 2.22
CA GLY A 87 12.92 0.39 3.54
C GLY A 87 11.46 0.14 3.94
N GLN A 88 10.57 -0.36 3.06
CA GLN A 88 9.27 -0.86 3.56
C GLN A 88 9.51 -2.14 4.38
N PRO A 89 9.19 -2.16 5.69
CA PRO A 89 9.45 -3.32 6.52
C PRO A 89 8.70 -4.54 5.98
N HIS A 90 9.37 -5.70 5.96
CA HIS A 90 8.71 -6.99 5.71
C HIS A 90 7.48 -7.10 6.64
N GLY A 91 6.28 -7.18 6.07
CA GLY A 91 5.02 -7.23 6.82
C GLY A 91 4.19 -5.94 6.86
N SER A 92 4.55 -4.91 6.09
CA SER A 92 3.70 -3.72 5.94
C SER A 92 2.38 -4.06 5.22
N LEU A 93 1.25 -3.85 5.90
CA LEU A 93 -0.12 -4.03 5.38
C LEU A 93 -0.59 -2.82 4.54
N GLY A 94 0.35 -2.17 3.83
CA GLY A 94 0.06 -1.00 2.99
C GLY A 94 -0.54 -1.39 1.63
N PRO A 95 -1.14 -0.42 0.91
CA PRO A 95 -1.43 -0.56 -0.51
C PRO A 95 -0.20 -1.06 -1.27
N VAL A 96 -0.40 -1.99 -2.20
CA VAL A 96 0.67 -2.45 -3.08
C VAL A 96 1.10 -1.27 -3.96
N ALA A 97 2.40 -1.11 -4.16
CA ALA A 97 2.94 -0.02 -4.98
C ALA A 97 2.35 -0.01 -6.41
N PRO A 98 2.23 1.16 -7.04
CA PRO A 98 1.70 1.25 -8.40
C PRO A 98 2.60 0.52 -9.41
N LEU A 99 2.01 0.12 -10.54
CA LEU A 99 2.77 -0.38 -11.68
C LEU A 99 3.38 0.77 -12.45
N VAL A 100 4.62 0.60 -12.89
CA VAL A 100 5.35 1.50 -13.78
C VAL A 100 5.91 0.71 -14.95
N LEU A 101 6.01 1.35 -16.11
CA LEU A 101 6.65 0.76 -17.29
C LEU A 101 8.12 0.49 -16.97
N ASP A 102 8.55 -0.74 -17.17
CA ASP A 102 9.94 -1.15 -16.94
C ASP A 102 10.73 -1.08 -18.25
N HIS A 103 10.34 -1.88 -19.23
CA HIS A 103 10.99 -1.97 -20.52
C HIS A 103 10.02 -2.45 -21.60
N ILE A 104 10.44 -2.29 -22.86
CA ILE A 104 9.71 -2.72 -24.05
C ILE A 104 10.61 -3.66 -24.84
N GLU A 105 10.07 -4.79 -25.25
CA GLU A 105 10.72 -5.73 -26.16
C GLU A 105 9.91 -5.86 -27.43
N CYS A 106 10.59 -5.84 -28.57
CA CYS A 106 10.00 -6.08 -29.89
C CYS A 106 10.84 -7.12 -30.61
N GLY A 107 10.23 -8.18 -31.10
CA GLY A 107 10.88 -9.16 -31.95
C GLY A 107 10.26 -10.55 -31.88
N PRO A 108 10.69 -11.45 -32.79
CA PRO A 108 10.09 -12.76 -32.93
C PRO A 108 10.17 -13.54 -31.63
N GLN A 109 9.02 -14.04 -31.20
CA GLN A 109 8.93 -14.83 -29.98
C GLN A 109 9.81 -16.07 -30.15
N THR A 110 10.88 -16.16 -29.36
CA THR A 110 11.67 -17.39 -29.29
C THR A 110 10.90 -18.36 -28.39
N PRO A 111 10.47 -19.52 -28.90
CA PRO A 111 9.71 -20.51 -28.13
C PRO A 111 10.53 -21.17 -27.02
#